data_AF-A0A1W6P384-F1
#
_entry.id   AF-A0A1W6P384-F1
#
_cell.length_a   1.000
_cell.length_b   1.000
_cell.length_c   1.000
_cell.angle_alpha   90.00
_cell.angle_beta   90.00
_cell.angle_gamma   90.00
#
_symmetry.space_group_name_H-M   'P 1'
#
loop_
_entity.id
_entity.type
_entity.pdbx_description
1 polymer ?
#
loop_
_entity_poly.entity_id
_entity_poly.type
_entity_poly.pdbx_seq_one_letter_code
_entity_poly.pdbx_strand_id
1 'polypeptide(L)'
;MAIINDEVDAVVVGLGWTGSIMAMELARAGLKVRALERGGDQNSEDYAYPKPADQYAYDTRYKIFARPEQAAVTVRHKDGDTALPTRQWGSFCPGNGVGGAGLHWTGVHARPSETDLKLKDYADEFYAPGQLSEEMEVRNYPFDWEEIEPHLDFFDKVVGASGQTGNLRGEILPGGDPFEGPRSNPFPLPPMTDTLNCAMFRDVASKQGYHPFSNPSANASQAWTNPYNQQIAPVTTAASARNTPA
;
A
#
# COMPACT_ATOMS: atom_id res chain seq x y z
N MET A 1 2.71 26.61 28.00
CA MET A 1 1.32 26.98 27.68
C MET A 1 0.65 25.76 27.08
N ALA A 2 -0.57 25.42 27.50
CA ALA A 2 -1.34 24.36 26.86
C ALA A 2 -1.90 24.90 25.53
N ILE A 3 -1.79 24.11 24.45
CA ILE A 3 -2.44 24.43 23.18
C ILE A 3 -3.90 24.02 23.32
N ILE A 4 -4.82 24.98 23.23
CA ILE A 4 -6.27 24.73 23.24
C ILE A 4 -6.74 24.87 21.79
N ASN A 5 -7.33 23.81 21.26
CA ASN A 5 -7.89 23.79 19.91
C ASN A 5 -9.42 23.78 19.98
N ASP A 6 -10.08 24.25 18.91
CA ASP A 6 -11.53 24.15 18.79
C ASP A 6 -12.03 22.70 18.84
N GLU A 7 -13.25 22.51 19.32
CA GLU A 7 -13.96 21.23 19.27
C GLU A 7 -14.14 20.73 17.82
N VAL A 8 -14.08 19.41 17.65
CA VAL A 8 -14.19 18.68 16.39
C VAL A 8 -14.94 17.37 16.62
N ASP A 9 -15.59 16.85 15.58
CA ASP A 9 -16.37 15.60 15.67
C ASP A 9 -15.48 14.35 15.67
N ALA A 10 -14.33 14.43 14.99
CA ALA A 10 -13.40 13.31 14.89
C ALA A 10 -11.94 13.77 14.90
N VAL A 11 -11.07 12.95 15.49
CA VAL A 11 -9.62 13.10 15.44
C VAL A 11 -9.00 11.90 14.73
N VAL A 12 -8.22 12.16 13.68
CA VAL A 12 -7.43 11.16 12.96
C VAL A 12 -5.98 11.30 13.36
N VAL A 13 -5.35 10.22 13.84
CA VAL A 13 -3.94 10.22 14.25
C VAL A 13 -3.10 9.53 13.18
N GLY A 14 -2.28 10.32 12.48
CA GLY A 14 -1.47 9.92 11.33
C GLY A 14 -2.15 10.21 10.01
N LEU A 15 -1.44 10.87 9.09
CA LEU A 15 -1.89 11.18 7.72
C LEU A 15 -1.18 10.31 6.67
N GLY A 16 -1.08 9.01 6.93
CA GLY A 16 -0.73 8.01 5.90
C GLY A 16 -1.92 7.70 4.98
N TRP A 17 -1.84 6.62 4.20
CA TRP A 17 -2.92 6.16 3.32
C TRP A 17 -4.27 6.04 4.04
N THR A 18 -4.33 5.22 5.08
CA THR A 18 -5.57 4.96 5.82
C THR A 18 -6.14 6.21 6.47
N GLY A 19 -5.29 6.98 7.15
CA GLY A 19 -5.72 8.19 7.85
C GLY A 19 -6.20 9.29 6.90
N SER A 20 -5.52 9.47 5.77
CA SER A 20 -5.92 10.47 4.76
C SER A 20 -7.24 10.10 4.10
N ILE A 21 -7.43 8.83 3.71
CA ILE A 21 -8.70 8.36 3.12
C ILE A 21 -9.84 8.49 4.13
N MET A 22 -9.65 8.03 5.37
CA MET A 22 -10.66 8.16 6.41
C MET A 22 -11.02 9.63 6.69
N ALA A 23 -10.02 10.52 6.78
CA ALA A 23 -10.27 11.94 6.98
C ALA A 23 -11.08 12.55 5.83
N MET A 24 -10.80 12.18 4.58
CA MET A 24 -11.57 12.62 3.41
C MET A 24 -13.02 12.11 3.46
N GLU A 25 -13.25 10.84 3.79
CA GLU A 25 -14.59 10.27 3.90
C GLU A 25 -15.41 10.92 5.01
N LEU A 26 -14.83 11.10 6.20
CA LEU A 26 -15.49 11.77 7.32
C LEU A 26 -15.82 13.24 6.99
N ALA A 27 -14.89 13.97 6.36
CA ALA A 27 -15.13 15.34 5.94
C ALA A 27 -16.23 15.46 4.87
N ARG A 28 -16.28 14.53 3.90
CA ARG A 28 -17.35 14.45 2.89
C ARG A 28 -18.71 14.12 3.50
N ALA A 29 -18.73 13.39 4.61
CA ALA A 29 -19.95 13.15 5.40
C ALA A 29 -20.39 14.39 6.23
N GLY A 30 -19.65 15.51 6.15
CA GLY A 30 -19.99 16.77 6.82
C GLY A 30 -19.42 16.92 8.22
N LEU A 31 -18.54 16.02 8.66
CA LEU A 31 -17.91 16.09 9.98
C LEU A 31 -16.72 17.06 9.99
N LYS A 32 -16.54 17.75 11.11
CA LYS A 32 -15.33 18.54 11.39
C LYS A 32 -14.24 17.60 11.89
N VAL A 33 -13.22 17.38 11.06
CA VAL A 33 -12.13 16.43 11.35
C VAL A 33 -10.84 17.18 11.68
N ARG A 34 -10.14 16.77 12.74
CA ARG A 34 -8.75 17.17 13.00
C ARG A 34 -7.81 16.01 12.75
N ALA A 35 -6.85 16.21 11.86
CA ALA A 35 -5.76 15.27 11.67
C ALA A 35 -4.53 15.70 12.48
N LEU A 36 -3.89 14.74 13.14
CA LEU A 36 -2.65 14.91 13.88
C LEU A 36 -1.57 14.07 13.20
N GLU A 37 -0.63 14.71 12.52
CA GLU A 37 0.54 14.06 11.91
C GLU A 37 1.79 14.43 12.71
N ARG A 38 2.67 13.45 12.94
CA ARG A 38 3.91 13.65 13.68
C ARG A 38 4.92 14.46 12.88
N GLY A 39 5.04 14.17 11.58
CA GLY A 39 5.99 14.85 10.71
C GLY A 39 5.42 16.13 10.08
N GLY A 40 6.23 16.77 9.25
CA GLY A 40 5.83 17.98 8.53
C GLY A 40 4.85 17.71 7.37
N ASP A 41 4.23 18.77 6.88
CA ASP A 41 3.58 18.75 5.57
C ASP A 41 4.63 18.54 4.47
N GLN A 42 4.23 17.88 3.38
CA GLN A 42 5.11 17.47 2.29
C GLN A 42 4.64 18.10 0.99
N ASN A 43 5.54 18.74 0.23
CA ASN A 43 5.18 19.37 -1.04
C ASN A 43 5.63 18.57 -2.26
N SER A 44 4.76 18.45 -3.27
CA SER A 44 5.04 17.69 -4.50
C SER A 44 6.29 18.19 -5.22
N GLU A 45 6.54 19.50 -5.18
CA GLU A 45 7.75 20.13 -5.72
C GLU A 45 9.06 19.61 -5.07
N ASP A 46 9.02 19.16 -3.82
CA ASP A 46 10.18 18.60 -3.12
C ASP A 46 10.56 17.21 -3.63
N TYR A 47 9.68 16.59 -4.42
CA TYR A 47 9.86 15.27 -5.01
C TYR A 47 10.01 15.29 -6.53
N ALA A 48 10.09 16.47 -7.13
CA ALA A 48 10.41 16.59 -8.54
C ALA A 48 11.82 16.05 -8.83
N TYR A 49 11.95 15.21 -9.86
CA TYR A 49 13.26 14.73 -10.31
C TYR A 49 14.16 15.91 -10.70
N PRO A 50 15.45 15.92 -10.33
CA PRO A 50 16.22 14.82 -9.73
C PRO A 50 16.30 14.84 -8.20
N LYS A 51 15.54 15.67 -7.46
CA LYS A 51 15.70 15.79 -6.00
C LYS A 51 15.65 14.44 -5.25
N PRO A 52 14.72 13.51 -5.57
CA PRO A 52 14.69 12.19 -4.92
C PRO A 52 15.83 11.24 -5.32
N ALA A 53 16.62 11.55 -6.35
CA ALA A 53 17.74 10.72 -6.75
C ALA A 53 18.95 10.82 -5.80
N ASP A 54 18.92 11.73 -4.82
CA ASP A 54 19.90 11.79 -3.74
C ASP A 54 19.66 10.65 -2.73
N GLN A 55 20.18 9.47 -3.05
CA GLN A 55 20.08 8.30 -2.17
C GLN A 55 20.65 8.59 -0.77
N TYR A 56 21.71 9.38 -0.65
CA TYR A 56 22.31 9.64 0.65
C TYR A 56 21.36 10.44 1.55
N ALA A 57 20.71 11.48 1.02
CA ALA A 57 19.73 12.24 1.78
C ALA A 57 18.49 11.39 2.14
N TYR A 58 17.94 10.65 1.18
CA TYR A 58 16.65 9.96 1.36
C TYR A 58 16.81 8.63 2.11
N ASP A 59 17.65 7.73 1.63
CA ASP A 59 17.82 6.37 2.13
C ASP A 59 18.73 6.33 3.38
N THR A 60 19.89 7.01 3.32
CA THR A 60 20.86 6.95 4.43
C THR A 60 20.56 7.95 5.56
N ARG A 61 20.11 9.16 5.22
CA ARG A 61 19.85 10.24 6.20
C ARG A 61 18.38 10.42 6.55
N TYR A 62 17.52 9.50 6.10
CA TYR A 62 16.12 9.40 6.49
C TYR A 62 15.31 10.67 6.23
N LYS A 63 15.52 11.36 5.09
CA LYS A 63 14.82 12.62 4.80
C LYS A 63 13.28 12.50 4.85
N ILE A 64 12.74 11.35 4.43
CA ILE A 64 11.30 11.06 4.41
C ILE A 64 10.89 9.90 5.31
N PHE A 65 11.85 9.35 6.06
CA PHE A 65 11.63 8.28 7.02
C PHE A 65 11.66 8.83 8.44
N ALA A 66 10.93 8.21 9.35
CA ALA A 66 11.05 8.54 10.76
C ALA A 66 12.45 8.14 11.23
N ARG A 67 13.15 8.98 12.00
CA ARG A 67 14.44 8.55 12.55
C ARG A 67 14.21 7.49 13.64
N PRO A 68 15.13 6.53 13.84
CA PRO A 68 14.98 5.54 14.91
C PRO A 68 14.78 6.15 16.30
N GLU A 69 15.47 7.26 16.59
CA GLU A 69 15.30 8.04 17.83
C GLU A 69 13.90 8.63 18.00
N GLN A 70 13.22 8.97 16.90
CA GLN A 70 11.88 9.57 16.90
C GLN A 70 10.77 8.51 16.95
N ALA A 71 10.97 7.39 16.27
CA ALA A 71 10.02 6.29 16.26
C ALA A 71 10.07 5.46 17.55
N ALA A 72 11.22 5.44 18.23
CA ALA A 72 11.44 4.76 19.50
C ALA A 72 11.02 3.28 19.50
N VAL A 73 11.11 2.62 18.34
CA VAL A 73 10.82 1.18 18.20
C VAL A 73 11.91 0.39 18.92
N THR A 74 11.51 -0.62 19.67
CA THR A 74 12.41 -1.55 20.36
C THR A 74 12.27 -2.96 19.80
N VAL A 75 13.37 -3.71 19.77
CA VAL A 75 13.38 -5.11 19.33
C VAL A 75 13.89 -5.99 20.47
N ARG A 76 13.28 -7.16 20.62
CA ARG A 76 13.78 -8.28 21.44
C ARG A 76 13.81 -9.54 20.58
N HIS A 77 14.77 -10.42 20.82
CA HIS A 77 14.87 -11.68 20.05
C HIS A 77 14.12 -12.83 20.70
N LYS A 78 13.89 -12.76 22.01
CA LYS A 78 13.11 -13.72 22.80
C LYS A 78 12.20 -12.97 23.75
N ASP A 79 11.11 -13.60 24.19
CA ASP A 79 10.14 -12.95 25.08
C ASP A 79 10.71 -12.51 26.42
N GLY A 80 11.71 -13.23 26.95
CA GLY A 80 12.39 -12.89 28.19
C GLY A 80 13.50 -11.84 28.04
N ASP A 81 13.87 -11.46 26.81
CA ASP A 81 14.96 -10.51 26.59
C ASP A 81 14.48 -9.06 26.85
N THR A 82 15.39 -8.23 27.35
CA THR A 82 15.15 -6.78 27.40
C THR A 82 15.07 -6.22 25.98
N ALA A 83 13.95 -5.55 25.64
CA ALA A 83 13.79 -4.91 24.36
C ALA A 83 14.74 -3.70 24.23
N LEU A 84 15.59 -3.70 23.20
CA LEU A 84 16.58 -2.65 22.97
C LEU A 84 16.14 -1.72 21.83
N PRO A 85 16.44 -0.40 21.91
CA PRO A 85 16.08 0.53 20.85
C PRO A 85 16.70 0.17 19.51
N THR A 86 15.91 0.21 18.44
CA THR A 86 16.41 0.14 17.08
C THR A 86 17.25 1.39 16.79
N ARG A 87 18.49 1.21 16.31
CA ARG A 87 19.40 2.32 15.97
C ARG A 87 19.55 2.56 14.48
N GLN A 88 19.19 1.57 13.66
CA GLN A 88 19.25 1.61 12.21
C GLN A 88 18.05 0.83 11.68
N TRP A 89 17.40 1.37 10.66
CA TRP A 89 16.33 0.66 9.99
C TRP A 89 16.87 -0.45 9.08
N GLY A 90 16.09 -1.52 8.98
CA GLY A 90 16.31 -2.63 8.04
C GLY A 90 15.17 -2.67 7.03
N SER A 91 14.48 -3.81 6.91
CA SER A 91 13.32 -3.96 6.02
C SER A 91 12.11 -3.10 6.42
N PHE A 92 12.03 -2.71 7.70
CA PHE A 92 10.97 -1.87 8.23
C PHE A 92 11.46 -0.42 8.38
N CYS A 93 10.98 0.46 7.51
CA CYS A 93 11.29 1.89 7.49
C CYS A 93 9.98 2.70 7.61
N PRO A 94 9.64 3.24 8.79
CA PRO A 94 8.44 4.05 8.95
C PRO A 94 8.55 5.37 8.19
N GLY A 95 7.48 5.79 7.52
CA GLY A 95 7.40 7.13 6.93
C GLY A 95 7.30 8.25 7.97
N ASN A 96 7.63 9.48 7.58
CA ASN A 96 7.49 10.65 8.43
C ASN A 96 6.93 11.85 7.65
N GLY A 97 5.83 12.42 8.16
CA GLY A 97 5.13 13.54 7.53
C GLY A 97 3.86 13.13 6.81
N VAL A 98 3.15 14.12 6.29
CA VAL A 98 1.88 13.94 5.57
C VAL A 98 2.11 13.03 4.35
N GLY A 99 1.25 12.03 4.16
CA GLY A 99 1.41 10.94 3.19
C GLY A 99 2.04 9.68 3.79
N GLY A 100 2.79 9.82 4.90
CA GLY A 100 3.39 8.70 5.63
C GLY A 100 4.24 7.79 4.74
N ALA A 101 4.09 6.48 4.92
CA ALA A 101 4.84 5.49 4.13
C ALA A 101 4.44 5.46 2.64
N GLY A 102 3.27 6.01 2.28
CA GLY A 102 2.85 6.12 0.88
C GLY A 102 3.80 6.96 0.03
N LEU A 103 4.57 7.87 0.65
CA LEU A 103 5.55 8.69 -0.07
C LEU A 103 6.78 7.91 -0.54
N HIS A 104 7.20 6.88 0.20
CA HIS A 104 8.46 6.16 -0.04
C HIS A 104 8.28 4.68 -0.37
N TRP A 105 7.04 4.18 -0.40
CA TRP A 105 6.77 2.81 -0.79
C TRP A 105 7.19 2.56 -2.24
N THR A 106 7.39 1.29 -2.59
CA THR A 106 7.71 0.88 -3.97
C THR A 106 6.50 1.00 -4.90
N GLY A 107 5.29 1.16 -4.34
CA GLY A 107 4.05 1.14 -5.09
C GLY A 107 3.75 -0.23 -5.70
N VAL A 108 4.24 -1.33 -5.12
CA VAL A 108 3.78 -2.68 -5.46
C VAL A 108 2.38 -2.87 -4.87
N HIS A 109 1.42 -3.26 -5.70
CA HIS A 109 -0.01 -3.17 -5.36
C HIS A 109 -0.77 -4.47 -5.65
N ALA A 110 -0.35 -5.55 -4.98
CA ALA A 110 -1.06 -6.82 -5.01
C ALA A 110 -2.27 -6.81 -4.07
N ARG A 111 -3.40 -7.40 -4.49
CA ARG A 111 -4.56 -7.65 -3.62
C ARG A 111 -4.31 -8.91 -2.78
N PRO A 112 -4.92 -9.04 -1.59
CA PRO A 112 -5.00 -10.34 -0.93
C PRO A 112 -5.72 -11.35 -1.82
N SER A 113 -5.38 -12.63 -1.68
CA SER A 113 -6.13 -13.73 -2.28
C SER A 113 -7.33 -14.13 -1.42
N GLU A 114 -8.27 -14.88 -1.99
CA GLU A 114 -9.38 -15.47 -1.21
C GLU A 114 -8.86 -16.38 -0.09
N THR A 115 -7.76 -17.09 -0.33
CA THR A 115 -7.06 -17.89 0.69
C THR A 115 -6.55 -17.03 1.85
N ASP A 116 -6.00 -15.84 1.57
CA ASP A 116 -5.53 -14.95 2.63
C ASP A 116 -6.69 -14.48 3.53
N LEU A 117 -7.90 -14.34 2.97
CA LEU A 117 -9.10 -13.97 3.72
C LEU A 117 -9.62 -15.13 4.59
N LYS A 118 -9.48 -16.37 4.10
CA LYS A 118 -9.97 -17.61 4.73
C LYS A 118 -8.84 -18.54 5.17
N LEU A 119 -7.77 -17.97 5.71
CA LEU A 119 -6.54 -18.70 6.02
C LEU A 119 -6.75 -19.78 7.08
N LYS A 120 -7.69 -19.62 8.01
CA LYS A 120 -8.01 -20.66 9.02
C LYS A 120 -8.68 -21.86 8.38
N ASP A 121 -9.64 -21.63 7.48
CA ASP A 121 -10.33 -22.71 6.79
C ASP A 121 -9.35 -23.48 5.90
N TYR A 122 -8.50 -22.74 5.16
CA TYR A 122 -7.41 -23.34 4.39
C TYR A 122 -6.46 -24.15 5.28
N ALA A 123 -6.04 -23.60 6.43
CA ALA A 123 -5.16 -24.31 7.35
C ALA A 123 -5.79 -25.62 7.87
N ASP A 124 -7.07 -25.60 8.24
CA ASP A 124 -7.76 -26.80 8.73
C ASP A 124 -7.97 -27.87 7.66
N GLU A 125 -8.05 -27.47 6.38
CA GLU A 125 -8.16 -28.41 5.25
C GLU A 125 -6.83 -29.15 5.01
N PHE A 126 -5.70 -28.46 5.09
CA PHE A 126 -4.39 -29.00 4.71
C PHE A 126 -3.54 -29.50 5.87
N TYR A 127 -3.83 -29.09 7.11
CA TYR A 127 -3.11 -29.52 8.30
C TYR A 127 -4.02 -30.31 9.25
N ALA A 128 -3.61 -31.53 9.56
CA ALA A 128 -4.31 -32.36 10.54
C ALA A 128 -4.24 -31.73 11.94
N PRO A 129 -5.25 -31.98 12.80
CA PRO A 129 -5.23 -31.49 14.18
C PRO A 129 -3.92 -31.82 14.90
N GLY A 130 -3.30 -30.81 15.50
CA GLY A 130 -2.02 -30.92 16.21
C GLY A 130 -0.75 -30.78 15.36
N GLN A 131 -0.85 -30.58 14.04
CA GLN A 131 0.32 -30.27 13.21
C GLN A 131 0.79 -28.82 13.33
N LEU A 132 -0.14 -27.89 13.50
CA LEU A 132 0.16 -26.48 13.78
C LEU A 132 0.30 -26.27 15.28
N SER A 133 1.21 -25.38 15.68
CA SER A 133 1.38 -25.02 17.10
C SER A 133 0.07 -24.45 17.65
N GLU A 134 -0.29 -24.82 18.88
CA GLU A 134 -1.44 -24.22 19.59
C GLU A 134 -1.27 -22.70 19.79
N GLU A 135 -0.04 -22.18 19.72
CA GLU A 135 0.26 -20.75 19.78
C GLU A 135 0.01 -20.01 18.46
N MET A 136 -0.23 -20.71 17.35
CA MET A 136 -0.57 -20.06 16.08
C MET A 136 -2.04 -19.63 16.08
N GLU A 137 -2.28 -18.34 16.30
CA GLU A 137 -3.62 -17.74 16.20
C GLU A 137 -4.04 -17.44 14.75
N VAL A 138 -4.19 -18.48 13.92
CA VAL A 138 -4.73 -18.33 12.56
C VAL A 138 -6.24 -18.10 12.62
N ARG A 139 -6.73 -17.06 11.93
CA ARG A 139 -8.16 -16.70 11.89
C ARG A 139 -8.57 -16.28 10.48
N ASN A 140 -9.85 -16.43 10.19
CA ASN A 140 -10.46 -15.84 9.00
C ASN A 140 -10.77 -14.37 9.25
N TYR A 141 -10.72 -13.58 8.19
CA TYR A 141 -11.36 -12.27 8.19
C TYR A 141 -12.89 -12.44 8.26
N PRO A 142 -13.60 -11.54 8.95
CA PRO A 142 -15.04 -11.63 9.17
C PRO A 142 -15.86 -11.15 7.96
N PHE A 143 -15.27 -11.21 6.76
CA PHE A 143 -15.89 -10.83 5.49
C PHE A 143 -15.43 -11.77 4.38
N ASP A 144 -16.23 -11.84 3.33
CA ASP A 144 -15.95 -12.63 2.12
C ASP A 144 -15.41 -11.76 0.97
N TRP A 145 -15.03 -12.41 -0.13
CA TRP A 145 -14.47 -11.72 -1.30
C TRP A 145 -15.45 -10.68 -1.85
N GLU A 146 -16.73 -11.04 -1.97
CA GLU A 146 -17.79 -10.19 -2.50
C GLU A 146 -18.01 -8.91 -1.67
N GLU A 147 -17.73 -8.97 -0.36
CA GLU A 147 -17.84 -7.83 0.54
C GLU A 147 -16.63 -6.90 0.43
N ILE A 148 -15.42 -7.44 0.30
CA ILE A 148 -14.18 -6.63 0.29
C ILE A 148 -13.78 -6.14 -1.10
N GLU A 149 -14.08 -6.89 -2.18
CA GLU A 149 -13.67 -6.57 -3.55
C GLU A 149 -14.08 -5.17 -4.01
N PRO A 150 -15.31 -4.67 -3.73
CA PRO A 150 -15.69 -3.31 -4.09
C PRO A 150 -14.80 -2.24 -3.45
N HIS A 151 -14.30 -2.50 -2.24
CA HIS A 151 -13.39 -1.59 -1.54
C HIS A 151 -11.96 -1.66 -2.09
N LEU A 152 -11.51 -2.85 -2.49
CA LEU A 152 -10.22 -3.03 -3.17
C LEU A 152 -10.25 -2.35 -4.56
N ASP A 153 -11.33 -2.51 -5.32
CA ASP A 153 -11.53 -1.85 -6.62
C ASP A 153 -11.60 -0.33 -6.49
N PHE A 154 -12.30 0.17 -5.48
CA PHE A 154 -12.28 1.60 -5.19
C PHE A 154 -10.86 2.09 -4.89
N PHE A 155 -10.11 1.37 -4.05
CA PHE A 155 -8.74 1.75 -3.74
C PHE A 155 -7.80 1.68 -4.95
N ASP A 156 -7.94 0.68 -5.82
CA ASP A 156 -7.21 0.59 -7.09
C ASP A 156 -7.41 1.88 -7.92
N LYS A 157 -8.64 2.36 -8.02
CA LYS A 157 -8.98 3.63 -8.70
C LYS A 157 -8.42 4.84 -7.96
N VAL A 158 -8.40 4.84 -6.63
CA VAL A 158 -7.82 5.93 -5.82
C VAL A 158 -6.33 6.09 -6.09
N VAL A 159 -5.59 4.98 -6.19
CA VAL A 159 -4.15 5.01 -6.40
C VAL A 159 -3.73 5.06 -7.86
N GLY A 160 -4.67 4.90 -8.79
CA GLY A 160 -4.36 4.80 -10.22
C GLY A 160 -3.57 3.54 -10.53
N ALA A 161 -4.07 2.39 -10.06
CA ALA A 161 -3.38 1.12 -10.19
C ALA A 161 -3.20 0.71 -11.67
N SER A 162 -1.97 0.32 -11.99
CA SER A 162 -1.52 -0.17 -13.29
C SER A 162 -1.29 -1.66 -13.21
N GLY A 163 -1.93 -2.43 -14.07
CA GLY A 163 -1.78 -3.88 -14.07
C GLY A 163 -2.49 -4.56 -15.24
N GLN A 164 -2.25 -5.85 -15.38
CA GLN A 164 -2.98 -6.70 -16.30
C GLN A 164 -3.93 -7.58 -15.48
N THR A 165 -5.23 -7.45 -15.72
CA THR A 165 -6.24 -8.31 -15.08
C THR A 165 -6.05 -9.74 -15.53
N GLY A 166 -5.95 -10.67 -14.59
CA GLY A 166 -5.87 -12.11 -14.81
C GLY A 166 -7.17 -12.86 -14.46
N ASN A 167 -8.02 -12.32 -13.59
CA ASN A 167 -9.35 -12.87 -13.32
C ASN A 167 -10.42 -11.76 -13.33
N LEU A 168 -11.24 -11.72 -14.37
CA LEU A 168 -12.31 -10.74 -14.53
C LEU A 168 -13.67 -11.43 -14.40
N ARG A 169 -14.35 -11.24 -13.27
CA ARG A 169 -15.66 -11.84 -12.97
C ARG A 169 -15.68 -13.37 -13.19
N GLY A 170 -14.59 -14.05 -12.84
CA GLY A 170 -14.43 -15.50 -13.00
C GLY A 170 -13.87 -15.92 -14.36
N GLU A 171 -13.71 -15.01 -15.32
CA GLU A 171 -13.06 -15.27 -16.59
C GLU A 171 -11.54 -15.09 -16.47
N ILE A 172 -10.77 -16.15 -16.72
CA ILE A 172 -9.31 -16.10 -16.67
C ILE A 172 -8.75 -15.48 -17.95
N LEU A 173 -8.06 -14.37 -17.80
CA LEU A 173 -7.48 -13.59 -18.90
C LEU A 173 -5.97 -13.85 -19.02
N PRO A 174 -5.46 -14.07 -20.24
CA PRO A 174 -4.03 -14.31 -20.44
C PRO A 174 -3.20 -13.06 -20.12
N GLY A 175 -2.02 -13.29 -19.52
CA GLY A 175 -1.03 -12.25 -19.24
C GLY A 175 -1.15 -11.56 -17.87
N GLY A 176 -2.28 -11.74 -17.18
CA GLY A 176 -2.45 -11.36 -15.77
C GLY A 176 -2.22 -12.53 -14.82
N ASP A 177 -2.49 -12.33 -13.54
CA ASP A 177 -2.43 -13.38 -12.52
C ASP A 177 -3.69 -14.28 -12.60
N PRO A 178 -3.59 -15.55 -13.04
CA PRO A 178 -4.76 -16.42 -13.12
C PRO A 178 -5.27 -16.88 -11.75
N PHE A 179 -4.54 -16.59 -10.67
CA PHE A 179 -4.87 -17.00 -9.30
C PHE A 179 -5.40 -15.84 -8.45
N GLU A 180 -5.51 -14.63 -9.00
CA GLU A 180 -6.11 -13.52 -8.26
C GLU A 180 -7.63 -13.74 -8.09
N GLY A 181 -8.17 -13.24 -6.99
CA GLY A 181 -9.62 -13.28 -6.76
C GLY A 181 -10.38 -12.50 -7.85
N PRO A 182 -11.64 -12.86 -8.14
CA PRO A 182 -12.38 -12.34 -9.28
C PRO A 182 -12.63 -10.83 -9.15
N ARG A 183 -12.08 -10.04 -10.07
CA ARG A 183 -12.30 -8.60 -10.10
C ARG A 183 -13.65 -8.26 -10.72
N SER A 184 -14.33 -7.25 -10.19
CA SER A 184 -15.55 -6.70 -10.81
C SER A 184 -15.22 -5.86 -12.06
N ASN A 185 -14.13 -5.07 -11.98
CA ASN A 185 -13.62 -4.21 -13.03
C ASN A 185 -12.16 -4.55 -13.39
N PRO A 186 -11.70 -4.26 -14.61
CA PRO A 186 -10.28 -4.35 -14.92
C PRO A 186 -9.47 -3.32 -14.13
N PHE A 187 -8.14 -3.48 -14.11
CA PHE A 187 -7.24 -2.42 -13.60
C PHE A 187 -7.57 -1.06 -14.24
N PRO A 188 -7.50 0.04 -13.47
CA PRO A 188 -7.71 1.39 -13.98
C PRO A 188 -6.80 1.75 -15.16
N LEU A 189 -5.55 1.27 -15.13
CA LEU A 189 -4.52 1.57 -16.12
C LEU A 189 -3.82 0.29 -16.61
N PRO A 190 -3.26 0.29 -17.83
CA PRO A 190 -2.50 -0.85 -18.35
C PRO A 190 -1.23 -1.10 -17.51
N PRO A 191 -0.64 -2.31 -17.58
CA PRO A 191 0.58 -2.63 -16.84
C PRO A 191 1.74 -1.71 -17.22
N MET A 192 2.70 -1.55 -16.31
CA MET A 192 3.96 -0.88 -16.59
C MET A 192 4.72 -1.60 -17.70
N THR A 193 5.51 -0.86 -18.48
CA THR A 193 6.39 -1.47 -19.48
C THR A 193 7.47 -2.30 -18.80
N ASP A 194 7.56 -3.58 -19.18
CA ASP A 194 8.60 -4.48 -18.68
C ASP A 194 9.99 -3.96 -19.07
N THR A 195 10.93 -4.00 -18.13
CA THR A 195 12.35 -3.88 -18.43
C THR A 195 12.85 -5.13 -19.16
N LEU A 196 14.02 -5.04 -19.80
CA LEU A 196 14.60 -6.16 -20.56
C LEU A 196 14.73 -7.43 -19.70
N ASN A 197 15.19 -7.30 -18.46
CA ASN A 197 15.32 -8.44 -17.54
C ASN A 197 13.96 -9.07 -17.20
N CYS A 198 12.90 -8.28 -17.03
CA CYS A 198 11.54 -8.79 -16.82
C CYS A 198 11.03 -9.53 -18.05
N ALA A 199 11.23 -8.99 -19.25
CA ALA A 199 10.82 -9.63 -20.50
C ALA A 199 11.55 -10.97 -20.73
N MET A 200 12.86 -11.02 -20.48
CA MET A 200 13.66 -12.25 -20.56
C MET A 200 13.19 -13.30 -19.55
N PHE A 201 12.91 -12.88 -18.31
CA PHE A 201 12.38 -13.78 -17.29
C PHE A 201 11.02 -14.35 -17.68
N ARG A 202 10.11 -13.48 -18.15
CA ARG A 202 8.78 -13.85 -18.63
C ARG A 202 8.85 -14.91 -19.73
N ASP A 203 9.69 -14.69 -20.75
CA ASP A 203 9.86 -15.62 -21.86
C ASP A 203 10.29 -17.03 -21.37
N VAL A 204 11.28 -17.10 -20.48
CA VAL A 204 11.76 -18.39 -19.94
C VAL A 204 10.71 -19.04 -19.05
N ALA A 205 10.08 -18.30 -18.14
CA ALA A 205 9.07 -18.83 -17.22
C ALA A 205 7.83 -19.34 -17.97
N SER A 206 7.36 -18.59 -18.98
CA SER A 206 6.25 -19.04 -19.84
C SER A 206 6.59 -20.31 -20.62
N LYS A 207 7.81 -20.45 -21.15
CA LYS A 207 8.26 -21.68 -21.84
C LYS A 207 8.31 -22.90 -20.92
N GLN A 208 8.50 -22.69 -19.62
CA GLN A 208 8.46 -23.76 -18.61
C GLN A 208 7.04 -24.06 -18.11
N GLY A 209 6.01 -23.37 -18.61
CA GLY A 209 4.62 -23.56 -18.21
C GLY A 209 4.21 -22.80 -16.95
N TYR A 210 5.03 -21.87 -16.46
CA TYR A 210 4.63 -20.95 -15.39
C TYR A 210 3.77 -19.79 -15.93
N HIS A 211 3.16 -19.04 -15.00
CA HIS A 211 2.25 -17.92 -15.28
C HIS A 211 2.86 -16.56 -14.90
N PRO A 212 3.95 -16.09 -15.53
CA PRO A 212 4.52 -14.78 -15.21
C PRO A 212 3.60 -13.64 -15.68
N PHE A 213 3.38 -12.67 -14.80
CA PHE A 213 2.62 -11.45 -15.07
C PHE A 213 3.42 -10.20 -14.64
N SER A 214 3.05 -9.02 -15.16
CA SER A 214 3.67 -7.76 -14.71
C SER A 214 3.17 -7.46 -13.30
N ASN A 215 4.07 -7.17 -12.38
CA ASN A 215 3.71 -6.87 -11.00
C ASN A 215 2.75 -5.65 -10.96
N PRO A 216 1.54 -5.78 -10.38
CA PRO A 216 0.62 -4.67 -10.22
C PRO A 216 1.28 -3.50 -9.48
N SER A 217 0.99 -2.27 -9.93
CA SER A 217 1.65 -1.09 -9.40
C SER A 217 0.70 0.08 -9.13
N ALA A 218 0.83 0.71 -7.97
CA ALA A 218 0.24 2.00 -7.64
C ALA A 218 1.06 3.20 -8.18
N ASN A 219 1.83 2.96 -9.26
CA ASN A 219 2.40 3.97 -10.13
C ASN A 219 1.55 4.02 -11.40
N ALA A 220 1.05 5.20 -11.76
CA ALA A 220 0.16 5.34 -12.90
C ALA A 220 0.94 5.21 -14.22
N SER A 221 0.63 4.22 -15.06
CA SER A 221 1.31 4.02 -16.36
C SER A 221 0.91 5.09 -17.39
N GLN A 222 -0.22 5.75 -17.16
CA GLN A 222 -0.75 6.87 -17.94
C GLN A 222 -1.34 7.91 -16.98
N ALA A 223 -1.68 9.10 -17.48
CA ALA A 223 -2.32 10.12 -16.67
C ALA A 223 -3.70 9.63 -16.18
N TRP A 224 -4.00 9.84 -14.90
CA TRP A 224 -5.22 9.36 -14.27
C TRP A 224 -5.82 10.42 -13.35
N THR A 225 -7.15 10.54 -13.33
CA THR A 225 -7.86 11.35 -12.33
C THR A 225 -8.64 10.40 -11.45
N ASN A 226 -8.32 10.40 -10.15
CA ASN A 226 -8.91 9.45 -9.22
C ASN A 226 -10.32 9.89 -8.75
N PRO A 227 -11.06 9.03 -8.01
CA PRO A 227 -12.38 9.37 -7.46
C PRO A 227 -12.41 10.55 -6.46
N TYR A 228 -11.24 11.01 -6.01
CA TYR A 228 -11.07 12.23 -5.21
C TYR A 228 -10.75 13.46 -6.05
N ASN A 229 -10.89 13.36 -7.37
CA ASN A 229 -10.53 14.38 -8.35
C ASN A 229 -9.05 14.82 -8.27
N GLN A 230 -8.17 13.96 -7.76
CA GLN A 230 -6.73 14.21 -7.77
C GLN A 230 -6.13 13.74 -9.09
N GLN A 231 -5.34 14.60 -9.71
CA GLN A 231 -4.65 14.29 -10.96
C GLN A 231 -3.30 13.61 -10.68
N ILE A 232 -3.09 12.42 -11.24
CA ILE A 232 -1.88 11.61 -11.08
C ILE A 232 -1.16 11.58 -12.42
N ALA A 233 0.11 11.98 -12.41
CA ALA A 233 0.94 12.02 -13.61
C ALA A 233 1.48 10.62 -13.97
N PRO A 234 1.81 10.37 -15.25
CA PRO A 234 2.46 9.11 -15.65
C PRO A 234 3.77 8.89 -14.88
N VAL A 235 4.03 7.64 -14.49
CA VAL A 235 5.22 7.19 -13.75
C VAL A 235 5.38 7.89 -12.39
N THR A 236 4.29 8.39 -11.82
CA THR A 236 4.23 8.92 -10.45
C THR A 236 3.28 8.10 -9.58
N THR A 237 3.51 8.10 -8.27
CA THR A 237 2.57 7.51 -7.30
C THR A 237 1.49 8.52 -6.94
N ALA A 238 0.29 8.04 -6.64
CA ALA A 238 -0.80 8.88 -6.12
C ALA A 238 -0.46 9.61 -4.81
N ALA A 239 0.48 9.08 -4.01
CA ALA A 239 0.97 9.74 -2.80
C ALA A 239 1.76 11.04 -3.07
N SER A 240 2.26 11.23 -4.30
CA SER A 240 2.97 12.44 -4.73
C SER A 240 2.10 13.43 -5.49
N ALA A 241 0.86 13.04 -5.83
CA ALA A 241 -0.10 13.85 -6.57
C ALA A 241 -0.88 14.79 -5.63
N ARG A 242 -0.92 16.09 -5.95
CA ARG A 242 -1.85 17.06 -5.32
C ARG A 242 -2.51 17.91 -6.40
N ASN A 243 -3.79 18.23 -6.20
CA ASN A 243 -4.42 19.34 -6.89
C ASN A 243 -3.79 20.65 -6.44
N THR A 244 -3.13 21.35 -7.36
CA THR A 244 -3.01 22.81 -7.27
C THR A 244 -4.41 23.39 -7.37
N PRO A 245 -4.87 24.20 -6.39
CA PRO A 245 -6.08 24.99 -6.60
C PRO A 245 -5.89 25.88 -7.83
N ALA A 246 -6.90 25.95 -8.69
CA ALA A 246 -7.01 27.03 -9.67
C ALA A 246 -7.32 28.35 -8.96
#